data_AF-A0AAE9YRQ3-F1
#
_entry.id   AF-A0AAE9YRQ3-F1
#
_cell.length_a   1.000
_cell.length_b   1.000
_cell.length_c   1.000
_cell.angle_alpha   90.00
_cell.angle_beta   90.00
_cell.angle_gamma   90.00
#
_symmetry.space_group_name_H-M   'P 1'
#
loop_
_entity.id
_entity.type
_entity.pdbx_description
1 polymer ?
#
loop_
_entity_poly.entity_id
_entity_poly.type
_entity_poly.pdbx_seq_one_letter_code
_entity_poly.pdbx_strand_id
1 'polypeptide(L)'
;MKTLTLYLCLFLVLLFFFPSDGASLTFRASVTAADIQKYPAEITLLGAYDKCRLVRAFKKDPEHSACYLYQDEQQLWVLKSYAAICKTRCVHTEAAVTTN
;
A
#
# COMPACT_ATOMS: atom_id res chain seq x y z
N MET A 1 -32.25 -30.06 26.23
CA MET A 1 -32.41 -29.22 25.03
C MET A 1 -32.10 -27.74 25.25
N LYS A 2 -32.33 -27.15 26.44
CA LYS A 2 -32.04 -25.72 26.73
C LYS A 2 -30.55 -25.33 26.75
N THR A 3 -29.67 -26.25 27.17
CA THR A 3 -28.21 -26.01 27.25
C THR A 3 -27.56 -25.93 25.87
N LEU A 4 -27.97 -26.79 24.93
CA LEU A 4 -27.39 -26.83 23.59
C LEU A 4 -27.60 -25.53 22.81
N THR A 5 -28.78 -24.92 22.96
CA THR A 5 -29.13 -23.64 22.33
C THR A 5 -28.32 -22.48 22.91
N LEU A 6 -28.01 -22.52 24.21
CA LEU A 6 -27.19 -21.50 24.88
C LEU A 6 -25.74 -21.52 24.34
N TYR A 7 -25.16 -22.71 24.17
CA TYR A 7 -23.81 -22.84 23.60
C TYR A 7 -23.75 -22.39 22.14
N LEU A 8 -24.80 -22.67 21.36
CA LEU A 8 -24.88 -22.23 19.97
C LEU A 8 -24.95 -20.69 19.86
N CYS A 9 -25.74 -20.04 20.72
CA CYS A 9 -25.80 -18.58 20.77
C CYS A 9 -24.47 -17.97 21.22
N LEU A 10 -23.80 -18.56 22.21
CA LEU A 10 -22.50 -18.07 22.68
C LEU A 10 -21.42 -18.17 21.58
N PHE A 11 -21.42 -19.26 20.81
CA PHE A 11 -20.51 -19.48 19.69
C PHE A 11 -20.72 -18.45 18.56
N LEU A 12 -21.98 -18.11 18.26
CA LEU A 12 -22.31 -17.10 17.25
C LEU A 12 -21.88 -15.69 17.67
N VAL A 13 -22.02 -15.33 18.95
CA VAL A 13 -21.59 -14.02 19.47
C VAL A 13 -20.07 -13.88 19.37
N LEU A 14 -19.31 -14.94 19.68
CA LEU A 14 -17.85 -14.94 19.54
C LEU A 14 -17.40 -14.64 18.11
N LEU A 15 -18.09 -15.14 17.08
CA LEU A 15 -17.78 -14.87 15.67
C LEU A 15 -17.92 -13.38 15.28
N PHE A 16 -18.82 -12.64 15.92
CA PHE A 16 -18.98 -11.20 15.68
C PHE A 16 -17.87 -10.34 16.32
N PHE A 17 -17.19 -10.87 17.34
CA PHE A 17 -16.11 -10.18 18.05
C PHE A 17 -14.72 -10.50 17.52
N PHE A 18 -14.57 -11.43 16.59
CA PHE A 18 -13.31 -11.56 15.87
C PHE A 18 -13.25 -10.44 14.84
N PRO A 19 -12.35 -9.43 15.02
CA PRO A 19 -12.07 -8.52 13.92
C PRO A 19 -11.60 -9.40 12.77
N SER A 20 -12.26 -9.26 11.61
CA SER A 20 -11.64 -9.64 10.36
C SER A 20 -10.45 -8.70 10.19
N ASP A 21 -9.33 -9.03 10.85
CA ASP A 21 -8.02 -8.50 10.52
C ASP A 21 -7.76 -8.98 9.10
N GLY A 22 -8.33 -8.22 8.16
CA GLY A 22 -8.09 -8.38 6.74
C GLY A 22 -6.60 -8.26 6.61
N ALA A 23 -5.96 -9.42 6.38
CA ALA A 23 -4.52 -9.52 6.29
C ALA A 23 -4.05 -8.42 5.36
N SER A 24 -3.43 -7.38 5.94
CA SER A 24 -2.73 -6.39 5.14
C SER A 24 -1.52 -7.14 4.61
N LEU A 25 -1.70 -7.76 3.45
CA LEU A 25 -0.65 -8.40 2.68
C LEU A 25 0.32 -7.29 2.30
N THR A 26 1.22 -6.96 3.21
CA THR A 26 2.36 -6.09 2.96
C THR A 26 3.30 -6.89 2.09
N PHE A 27 3.05 -6.85 0.78
CA PHE A 27 3.96 -7.38 -0.22
C PHE A 27 5.29 -6.65 -0.12
N ARG A 28 6.24 -7.19 0.65
CA ARG A 28 7.67 -6.87 0.53
C ARG A 28 8.23 -7.73 -0.59
N ALA A 29 8.05 -7.27 -1.82
CA ALA A 29 8.82 -7.78 -2.95
C ALA A 29 10.22 -7.15 -2.89
N SER A 30 11.17 -7.87 -2.29
CA SER A 30 12.59 -7.54 -2.45
C SER A 30 13.01 -7.95 -3.85
N VAL A 31 13.26 -7.00 -4.75
CA VAL A 31 13.92 -7.28 -6.03
C VAL A 31 15.38 -7.58 -5.73
N THR A 32 15.78 -8.82 -5.94
CA THR A 32 17.18 -9.21 -6.07
C THR A 32 17.75 -8.44 -7.27
N ALA A 33 18.76 -7.61 -7.01
CA ALA A 33 19.36 -6.63 -7.92
C ALA A 33 20.08 -7.22 -9.17
N ALA A 34 19.68 -8.41 -9.64
CA ALA A 34 20.44 -9.18 -10.62
C ALA A 34 20.37 -8.63 -12.05
N ASP A 35 19.42 -7.73 -12.39
CA ASP A 35 19.28 -7.28 -13.78
C ASP A 35 18.84 -5.81 -13.94
N ILE A 36 19.57 -4.90 -13.29
CA ILE A 36 19.36 -3.44 -13.41
C ILE A 36 19.63 -2.97 -14.87
N GLN A 37 20.45 -3.69 -15.64
CA GLN A 37 20.72 -3.36 -17.05
C GLN A 37 19.53 -3.66 -17.96
N LYS A 38 18.83 -4.79 -17.76
CA LYS A 38 17.66 -5.14 -18.56
C LYS A 38 16.40 -4.37 -18.16
N TYR A 39 16.30 -4.02 -16.87
CA TYR A 39 15.16 -3.27 -16.33
C TYR A 39 15.65 -1.99 -15.64
N PRO A 40 15.93 -0.92 -16.41
CA PRO A 40 16.39 0.34 -15.84
C PRO A 40 15.32 0.93 -14.92
N ALA A 41 15.78 1.62 -13.88
CA ALA A 41 14.89 2.33 -12.97
C ALA A 41 14.25 3.53 -13.68
N GLU A 42 12.94 3.62 -13.64
CA GLU A 42 12.20 4.81 -14.05
C GLU A 42 11.87 5.62 -12.79
N ILE A 43 12.43 6.83 -12.69
CA ILE A 43 12.29 7.73 -11.54
C ILE A 43 11.33 8.85 -11.91
N THR A 44 10.30 9.05 -11.09
CA THR A 44 9.31 10.12 -11.22
C THR A 44 9.30 10.95 -9.94
N LEU A 45 9.60 12.24 -10.07
CA LEU A 45 9.48 13.20 -8.99
C LEU A 45 8.00 13.59 -8.84
N LEU A 46 7.40 13.31 -7.69
CA LEU A 46 6.00 13.65 -7.44
C LEU A 46 5.88 15.08 -6.89
N GLY A 47 6.81 15.49 -6.02
CA GLY A 47 6.84 16.83 -5.42
C GLY A 47 6.51 16.83 -3.92
N ALA A 48 6.27 18.02 -3.37
CA ALA A 48 5.95 18.19 -1.95
C ALA A 48 4.48 17.85 -1.70
N TYR A 49 4.22 16.83 -0.91
CA TYR A 49 2.88 16.42 -0.47
C TYR A 49 2.97 15.96 0.98
N ASP A 50 1.87 16.06 1.73
CA ASP A 50 1.86 15.57 3.12
C ASP A 50 1.91 14.06 3.18
N LYS A 51 1.25 13.40 2.23
CA LYS A 51 1.20 11.95 2.17
C LYS A 51 1.02 11.47 0.73
N CYS A 52 1.86 10.53 0.32
CA CYS A 52 1.65 9.74 -0.88
C CYS A 52 1.51 8.26 -0.51
N ARG A 53 0.69 7.54 -1.27
CA ARG A 53 0.60 6.07 -1.19
C ARG A 53 0.58 5.46 -2.58
N LEU A 54 1.15 4.26 -2.67
CA LEU A 54 0.92 3.37 -3.81
C LEU A 54 -0.53 2.89 -3.76
N VAL A 55 -1.23 3.06 -4.88
CA VAL A 55 -2.64 2.66 -5.03
C VAL A 55 -2.77 1.42 -5.90
N ARG A 56 -1.90 1.30 -6.91
CA ARG A 56 -1.87 0.14 -7.80
C ARG A 56 -0.48 -0.05 -8.37
N ALA A 57 -0.10 -1.28 -8.62
CA ALA A 57 1.10 -1.63 -9.36
C ALA A 57 0.73 -2.68 -10.43
N PHE A 58 1.22 -2.48 -11.64
CA PHE A 58 1.13 -3.45 -12.72
C PHE A 58 2.54 -3.96 -13.03
N LYS A 59 2.75 -5.26 -12.87
CA LYS A 59 4.01 -5.89 -13.21
C LYS A 59 4.13 -6.01 -14.73
N LYS A 60 5.19 -5.47 -15.33
CA LYS A 60 5.55 -5.78 -16.72
C LYS A 60 6.34 -7.10 -16.78
N ASP A 61 7.16 -7.35 -15.75
CA ASP A 61 7.88 -8.62 -15.55
C ASP A 61 7.47 -9.28 -14.21
N PRO A 62 7.03 -10.54 -14.18
CA PRO A 62 6.49 -11.16 -12.97
C PRO A 62 7.48 -11.24 -11.80
N GLU A 63 8.77 -11.37 -12.10
CA GLU A 63 9.84 -11.65 -11.14
C GLU A 63 10.67 -10.42 -10.80
N HIS A 64 10.84 -9.49 -11.74
CA HIS A 64 11.73 -8.33 -11.61
C HIS A 64 10.99 -6.99 -11.42
N SER A 65 9.67 -7.03 -11.24
CA SER A 65 8.86 -5.82 -11.03
C SER A 65 8.91 -5.29 -9.60
N ALA A 66 9.25 -4.01 -9.44
CA ALA A 66 9.09 -3.28 -8.17
C ALA A 66 8.67 -1.82 -8.32
N CYS A 67 8.03 -1.32 -7.26
CA CYS A 67 7.70 0.08 -7.05
C CYS A 67 8.22 0.50 -5.68
N TYR A 68 9.02 1.57 -5.63
CA TYR A 68 9.52 2.19 -4.43
C TYR A 68 8.96 3.61 -4.33
N LEU A 69 8.30 3.91 -3.22
CA LEU A 69 7.79 5.24 -2.92
C LEU A 69 8.45 5.70 -1.63
N TYR A 70 9.16 6.82 -1.69
CA TYR A 70 9.92 7.36 -0.55
C TYR A 70 9.95 8.89 -0.62
N GLN A 71 10.32 9.53 0.49
CA GLN A 71 10.65 10.95 0.53
C GLN A 71 12.16 11.11 0.45
N ASP A 72 12.60 12.04 -0.40
CA ASP A 72 14.01 12.42 -0.53
C ASP A 72 14.44 13.39 0.58
N GLU A 73 15.73 13.70 0.67
CA GLU A 73 16.32 14.63 1.65
C GLU A 73 15.62 16.01 1.65
N GLN A 74 15.08 16.42 0.50
CA GLN A 74 14.33 17.68 0.33
C GLN A 74 12.84 17.57 0.73
N GLN A 75 12.43 16.48 1.40
CA GLN A 75 11.04 16.15 1.74
C GLN A 75 10.09 16.00 0.52
N LEU A 76 10.65 15.89 -0.68
CA LEU A 76 9.90 15.65 -1.91
C LEU A 76 9.60 14.16 -2.06
N TRP A 77 8.37 13.83 -2.43
CA TRP A 77 8.01 12.46 -2.75
C TRP A 77 8.59 12.03 -4.08
N VAL A 78 9.21 10.86 -4.09
CA VAL A 78 9.83 10.24 -5.26
C VAL A 78 9.26 8.84 -5.43
N LEU A 79 8.85 8.54 -6.67
CA LEU A 79 8.46 7.22 -7.11
C LEU A 79 9.55 6.65 -8.00
N LYS A 80 10.04 5.46 -7.66
CA LYS A 80 11.01 4.72 -8.46
C LYS A 80 10.42 3.37 -8.84
N SER A 81 10.42 3.05 -10.12
CA SER A 81 9.83 1.81 -10.64
C SER A 81 10.83 1.01 -11.46
N TYR A 82 10.71 -0.31 -11.39
CA TYR A 82 11.54 -1.27 -12.13
C TYR A 82 10.60 -2.24 -12.79
N ALA A 83 10.63 -2.33 -14.13
CA ALA A 83 9.76 -3.21 -14.91
C ALA A 83 8.28 -3.17 -14.49
N ALA A 84 7.79 -2.06 -13.93
CA ALA A 84 6.45 -1.97 -13.33
C ALA A 84 5.80 -0.62 -13.65
N ILE A 85 4.48 -0.60 -13.77
CA ILE A 85 3.71 0.65 -13.85
C ILE A 85 3.05 0.86 -12.49
N CYS A 86 3.46 1.92 -11.81
CA CYS A 86 3.04 2.22 -10.46
C CYS A 86 2.10 3.44 -10.46
N LYS A 87 0.90 3.29 -9.92
CA LYS A 87 -0.03 4.41 -9.70
C LYS A 87 0.06 4.85 -8.25
N THR A 88 0.31 6.14 -8.06
CA THR A 88 0.38 6.79 -6.76
C THR A 88 -0.79 7.75 -6.59
N ARG A 89 -1.20 7.96 -5.33
CA ARG A 89 -2.12 9.03 -4.95
C ARG A 89 -1.45 9.82 -3.86
N CYS A 90 -1.33 11.12 -4.09
CA CYS A 90 -0.80 12.08 -3.14
C CYS A 90 -1.92 13.01 -2.68
N VAL A 91 -1.82 13.47 -1.44
CA VAL A 91 -2.77 14.42 -0.85
C VAL A 91 -2.01 15.63 -0.33
N HIS A 92 -2.56 16.81 -0.64
CA HIS A 92 -2.28 18.04 0.10
C HIS A 92 -3.35 18.17 1.18
N THR A 93 -2.91 18.45 2.39
CA THR A 93 -3.74 18.94 3.48
C THR A 93 -3.98 20.40 3.15
N GLU A 94 -4.99 20.67 2.33
CA GLU A 94 -5.58 21.99 2.33
C GLU A 94 -6.11 22.19 3.75
N ALA A 95 -5.40 23.02 4.54
CA ALA A 95 -5.96 23.55 5.76
C ALA A 95 -7.33 24.12 5.38
N ALA A 96 -8.40 23.59 5.98
CA ALA A 96 -9.75 24.05 5.76
C ALA A 96 -9.76 25.58 5.84
N VAL A 97 -9.85 26.25 4.69
CA VAL A 97 -10.06 27.69 4.64
C VAL A 97 -11.50 27.88 5.12
N THR A 98 -11.67 28.05 6.42
CA THR A 98 -12.85 28.69 6.99
C THR A 98 -12.91 30.11 6.43
N THR A 99 -13.60 30.26 5.31
CA THR A 99 -14.13 31.55 4.88
C THR A 99 -15.13 31.99 5.95
N ASN A 100 -14.80 33.08 6.64
CA ASN A 100 -15.69 33.84 7.53
C ASN A 100 -17.00 34.22 6.82
#